data_AF-A0A4Y4AUB8-F1
#
_entry.id   AF-A0A4Y4AUB8-F1
#
_cell.length_a   1.000
_cell.length_b   1.000
_cell.length_c   1.000
_cell.angle_alpha   90.00
_cell.angle_beta   90.00
_cell.angle_gamma   90.00
#
_symmetry.space_group_name_H-M   'P 1'
#
loop_
_entity.id
_entity.type
_entity.pdbx_description
1 polymer ?
#
loop_
_entity_poly.entity_id
_entity_poly.type
_entity_poly.pdbx_seq_one_letter_code
_entity_poly.pdbx_strand_id
1 'polypeptide(L)'
;MLSFIHYSQNSSEKREEQGVYVDSVEFMVDTVNIARINLDSIHFAPSHEMLDEEVYWTIIDSSLKETESQEDQEIFLTTILEQLSPQEIVGFRLRTDKLMFDSYTSDLWCANYIISNGAAEDGFDYFRCWLISRGKEAYYKVQQNPDALVDLVENEPKAYDFEGFWYVAMNAFKNATNQEIHAYLDYENFKTTDENYPLLEFSWNVDEPETMEKVCPVLFKKFWKK
;
A
#
# COMPACT_ATOMS: atom_id res chain seq x y z
N MET A 1 -35.73 -58.46 -9.56
CA MET A 1 -36.67 -59.00 -8.56
C MET A 1 -37.23 -57.81 -7.79
N LEU A 2 -38.50 -57.44 -8.05
CA LEU A 2 -39.52 -56.76 -7.20
C LEU A 2 -39.09 -55.60 -6.26
N SER A 3 -39.77 -54.46 -6.05
CA SER A 3 -41.10 -53.95 -6.40
C SER A 3 -41.21 -52.44 -6.06
N PHE A 4 -41.97 -51.72 -6.88
CA PHE A 4 -42.87 -50.57 -6.71
C PHE A 4 -43.13 -49.81 -5.36
N ILE A 5 -43.28 -48.48 -5.54
CA ILE A 5 -44.37 -47.53 -5.16
C ILE A 5 -44.35 -46.72 -3.84
N HIS A 6 -44.65 -45.44 -4.06
CA HIS A 6 -44.85 -44.23 -3.22
C HIS A 6 -46.26 -44.12 -2.59
N TYR A 7 -46.45 -43.31 -1.52
CA TYR A 7 -47.61 -42.45 -1.16
C TYR A 7 -47.40 -41.90 0.30
N SER A 8 -47.21 -40.59 0.57
CA SER A 8 -48.18 -39.51 0.94
C SER A 8 -48.98 -39.79 2.26
N GLN A 9 -49.26 -38.92 3.26
CA GLN A 9 -49.35 -37.44 3.43
C GLN A 9 -49.47 -37.03 4.95
N ASN A 10 -49.39 -35.71 5.24
CA ASN A 10 -49.91 -34.94 6.41
C ASN A 10 -49.23 -35.06 7.80
N SER A 11 -49.16 -34.06 8.70
CA SER A 11 -49.68 -32.67 8.79
C SER A 11 -48.97 -31.89 9.93
N SER A 12 -48.87 -30.56 9.75
CA SER A 12 -48.69 -29.43 10.70
C SER A 12 -48.53 -29.65 12.22
N GLU A 13 -47.55 -28.96 12.81
CA GLU A 13 -47.73 -28.26 14.10
C GLU A 13 -46.81 -27.05 14.21
N LYS A 14 -47.40 -25.89 14.55
CA LYS A 14 -46.73 -24.62 14.87
C LYS A 14 -46.21 -24.67 16.31
N ARG A 15 -45.01 -24.15 16.58
CA ARG A 15 -44.67 -23.52 17.86
C ARG A 15 -43.91 -22.22 17.62
N GLU A 16 -44.50 -21.15 18.16
CA GLU A 16 -43.87 -19.87 18.42
C GLU A 16 -42.92 -20.04 19.61
N GLU A 17 -41.67 -19.62 19.46
CA GLU A 17 -40.86 -19.14 20.58
C GLU A 17 -40.34 -17.76 20.21
N GLN A 18 -40.96 -16.74 20.82
CA GLN A 18 -40.40 -15.41 20.97
C GLN A 18 -39.29 -15.47 22.02
N GLY A 19 -38.10 -14.99 21.66
CA GLY A 19 -36.94 -14.95 22.54
C GLY A 19 -35.93 -13.92 22.05
N VAL A 20 -36.28 -12.66 22.26
CA VAL A 20 -35.50 -11.41 22.14
C VAL A 20 -33.98 -11.61 22.15
N TYR A 21 -33.32 -11.31 21.03
CA TYR A 21 -31.93 -10.87 20.98
C TYR A 21 -31.85 -9.56 20.20
N VAL A 22 -32.08 -8.50 20.97
CA VAL A 22 -31.48 -7.15 20.91
C VAL A 22 -31.21 -6.55 19.54
N ASP A 23 -32.06 -5.58 19.20
CA ASP A 23 -31.82 -4.44 18.33
C ASP A 23 -30.39 -3.87 18.50
N SER A 24 -29.49 -4.18 17.58
CA SER A 24 -28.21 -3.47 17.46
C SER A 24 -27.65 -3.42 16.04
N VAL A 25 -28.48 -3.69 15.02
CA VAL A 25 -28.07 -3.56 13.60
C VAL A 25 -28.84 -2.44 12.89
N GLU A 26 -29.81 -1.80 13.56
CA GLU A 26 -30.68 -0.78 12.98
C GLU A 26 -30.23 0.67 13.27
N PHE A 27 -29.01 0.88 13.80
CA PHE A 27 -28.50 2.22 14.15
C PHE A 27 -27.21 2.65 13.44
N MET A 28 -26.84 2.03 12.31
CA MET A 28 -25.70 2.46 11.48
C MET A 28 -25.94 2.27 9.97
N VAL A 29 -27.19 2.33 9.51
CA VAL A 29 -27.51 2.28 8.05
C VAL A 29 -28.09 3.61 7.53
N ASP A 30 -28.39 4.56 8.41
CA ASP A 30 -28.91 5.89 8.04
C ASP A 30 -27.86 7.00 8.19
N THR A 31 -26.71 6.90 7.50
CA THR A 31 -25.92 8.09 7.05
C THR A 31 -24.79 7.79 6.07
N VAL A 32 -24.60 6.55 5.61
CA VAL A 32 -23.69 6.31 4.47
C VAL A 32 -24.44 6.72 3.22
N ASN A 33 -24.19 7.96 2.82
CA ASN A 33 -24.61 8.55 1.58
C ASN A 33 -24.13 7.63 0.43
N ILE A 34 -25.00 6.73 -0.05
CA ILE A 34 -24.81 5.94 -1.29
C ILE A 34 -24.99 6.88 -2.50
N ALA A 35 -24.22 7.96 -2.49
CA ALA A 35 -24.00 8.95 -3.51
C ALA A 35 -22.62 9.50 -3.19
N ARG A 36 -21.56 9.03 -3.87
CA ARG A 36 -21.19 9.55 -5.19
C ARG A 36 -20.24 8.57 -5.91
N ILE A 37 -20.78 7.64 -6.68
CA ILE A 37 -20.18 7.44 -8.01
C ILE A 37 -20.79 8.53 -8.86
N ASN A 38 -20.18 9.72 -8.82
CA ASN A 38 -20.60 10.81 -9.69
C ASN A 38 -19.96 10.53 -11.05
N LEU A 39 -20.67 9.90 -11.99
CA LEU A 39 -20.14 9.68 -13.35
C LEU A 39 -19.73 10.98 -14.06
N ASP A 40 -20.16 12.16 -13.57
CA ASP A 40 -19.67 13.46 -14.06
C ASP A 40 -18.20 13.74 -13.69
N SER A 41 -17.60 13.01 -12.73
CA SER A 41 -16.19 13.14 -12.36
C SER A 41 -15.22 12.45 -13.32
N ILE A 42 -15.67 12.03 -14.50
CA ILE A 42 -14.82 11.54 -15.60
C ILE A 42 -14.42 12.68 -16.56
N HIS A 43 -14.87 13.91 -16.31
CA HIS A 43 -14.48 15.09 -17.08
C HIS A 43 -13.57 16.06 -16.30
N PHE A 44 -12.58 15.54 -15.58
CA PHE A 44 -11.51 16.40 -15.04
C PHE A 44 -10.26 16.31 -15.91
N ALA A 45 -9.57 17.44 -16.05
CA ALA A 45 -8.31 17.50 -16.75
C ALA A 45 -7.23 16.71 -15.97
N PRO A 46 -6.16 16.25 -16.65
CA PRO A 46 -5.00 15.71 -15.96
C PRO A 46 -4.53 16.64 -14.84
N SER A 47 -4.15 16.06 -13.71
CA SER A 47 -3.80 16.78 -12.49
C SER A 47 -2.36 16.51 -12.10
N HIS A 48 -1.71 17.52 -11.50
CA HIS A 48 -0.45 17.41 -10.78
C HIS A 48 -0.61 17.71 -9.28
N GLU A 49 -1.85 17.89 -8.83
CA GLU A 49 -2.18 18.14 -7.43
C GLU A 49 -2.11 16.83 -6.64
N MET A 50 -1.18 16.77 -5.69
CA MET A 50 -1.05 15.65 -4.77
C MET A 50 -2.20 15.68 -3.75
N LEU A 51 -2.62 14.50 -3.30
CA LEU A 51 -3.47 14.38 -2.13
C LEU A 51 -2.77 15.02 -0.93
N ASP A 52 -3.53 15.66 -0.04
CA ASP A 52 -2.98 16.20 1.20
C ASP A 52 -2.19 15.13 1.97
N GLU A 53 -1.07 15.56 2.56
CA GLU A 53 -0.11 14.61 3.12
C GLU A 53 -0.66 13.88 4.35
N GLU A 54 -1.37 14.60 5.22
CA GLU A 54 -1.93 14.00 6.43
C GLU A 54 -3.07 13.05 6.06
N VAL A 55 -3.84 13.37 5.02
CA VAL A 55 -4.87 12.46 4.49
C VAL A 55 -4.23 11.21 3.90
N TYR A 56 -3.16 11.35 3.09
CA TYR A 56 -2.41 10.21 2.55
C TYR A 56 -1.93 9.28 3.67
N TRP A 57 -1.23 9.82 4.67
CA TRP A 57 -0.70 9.03 5.77
C TRP A 57 -1.81 8.42 6.64
N THR A 58 -2.95 9.10 6.81
CA THR A 58 -4.10 8.53 7.51
C THR A 58 -4.63 7.27 6.82
N ILE A 59 -4.64 7.23 5.48
CA ILE A 59 -5.03 6.05 4.70
C ILE A 59 -4.04 4.89 4.93
N ILE A 60 -2.73 5.18 4.85
CA ILE A 60 -1.68 4.18 5.10
C ILE A 60 -1.77 3.62 6.53
N ASP A 61 -1.87 4.50 7.53
CA ASP A 61 -1.94 4.10 8.93
C ASP A 61 -3.20 3.29 9.24
N SER A 62 -4.31 3.57 8.56
CA SER A 62 -5.53 2.75 8.65
C SER A 62 -5.30 1.35 8.09
N SER A 63 -4.61 1.24 6.94
CA SER A 63 -4.30 -0.08 6.36
C SER A 63 -3.43 -0.93 7.28
N LEU A 64 -2.46 -0.33 7.98
CA LEU A 64 -1.62 -1.04 8.94
C LEU A 64 -2.36 -1.50 10.19
N LYS A 65 -3.43 -0.80 10.60
CA LYS A 65 -4.22 -1.15 11.78
C LYS A 65 -5.20 -2.29 11.50
N GLU A 66 -5.72 -2.34 10.28
CA GLU A 66 -6.80 -3.24 9.89
C GLU A 66 -6.31 -4.52 9.19
N THR A 67 -5.00 -4.67 8.95
CA THR A 67 -4.43 -5.79 8.20
C THR A 67 -3.19 -6.38 8.86
N GLU A 68 -2.96 -7.67 8.65
CA GLU A 68 -1.81 -8.41 9.20
C GLU A 68 -0.79 -8.86 8.13
N SER A 69 -1.19 -8.85 6.86
CA SER A 69 -0.38 -9.26 5.71
C SER A 69 -0.32 -8.16 4.64
N GLN A 70 0.68 -8.24 3.76
CA GLN A 70 0.81 -7.30 2.63
C GLN A 70 -0.31 -7.50 1.61
N GLU A 71 -0.72 -8.75 1.37
CA GLU A 71 -1.85 -9.04 0.49
C GLU A 71 -3.15 -8.40 1.02
N ASP A 72 -3.42 -8.52 2.32
CA ASP A 72 -4.58 -7.87 2.95
C ASP A 72 -4.44 -6.34 2.91
N GLN A 73 -3.23 -5.81 3.14
CA GLN A 73 -2.96 -4.36 3.07
C GLN A 73 -3.24 -3.81 1.67
N GLU A 74 -2.84 -4.52 0.61
CA GLU A 74 -3.10 -4.16 -0.79
C GLU A 74 -4.60 -4.10 -1.09
N ILE A 75 -5.34 -5.15 -0.68
CA ILE A 75 -6.80 -5.23 -0.86
C ILE A 75 -7.48 -4.09 -0.11
N PHE A 76 -7.10 -3.85 1.14
CA PHE A 76 -7.66 -2.80 1.97
C PHE A 76 -7.42 -1.41 1.38
N LEU A 77 -6.18 -1.10 1.00
CA LEU A 77 -5.81 0.18 0.38
C LEU A 77 -6.60 0.42 -0.89
N THR A 78 -6.67 -0.57 -1.78
CA THR A 78 -7.45 -0.49 -3.02
C THR A 78 -8.93 -0.20 -2.71
N THR A 79 -9.52 -0.92 -1.75
CA THR A 79 -10.93 -0.76 -1.36
C THR A 79 -11.22 0.62 -0.78
N ILE A 80 -10.35 1.18 0.08
CA ILE A 80 -10.54 2.53 0.63
C ILE A 80 -10.39 3.58 -0.46
N LEU A 81 -9.39 3.44 -1.35
CA LEU A 81 -9.18 4.39 -2.43
C LEU A 81 -10.36 4.44 -3.40
N GLU A 82 -11.04 3.31 -3.64
CA GLU A 82 -12.29 3.27 -4.44
C GLU A 82 -13.44 4.11 -3.86
N GLN A 83 -13.39 4.47 -2.57
CA GLN A 83 -14.38 5.35 -1.94
C GLN A 83 -14.07 6.85 -2.10
N LEU A 84 -12.88 7.19 -2.61
CA LEU A 84 -12.47 8.57 -2.87
C LEU A 84 -12.95 9.04 -4.24
N SER A 85 -12.94 10.34 -4.48
CA SER A 85 -13.16 10.87 -5.82
C SER A 85 -12.00 10.49 -6.76
N PRO A 86 -12.23 10.36 -8.08
CA PRO A 86 -11.15 10.07 -9.03
C PRO A 86 -9.96 11.03 -8.95
N GLN A 87 -10.22 12.31 -8.66
CA GLN A 87 -9.18 13.33 -8.47
C GLN A 87 -8.34 13.06 -7.22
N GLU A 88 -8.94 12.59 -6.13
CA GLU A 88 -8.22 12.21 -4.91
C GLU A 88 -7.39 10.93 -5.09
N ILE A 89 -7.87 9.95 -5.88
CA ILE A 89 -7.09 8.76 -6.22
C ILE A 89 -5.86 9.14 -7.07
N VAL A 90 -6.03 10.04 -8.04
CA VAL A 90 -4.91 10.66 -8.78
C VAL A 90 -3.94 11.35 -7.83
N GLY A 91 -4.46 12.15 -6.90
CA GLY A 91 -3.64 12.80 -5.87
C GLY A 91 -2.87 11.81 -5.01
N PHE A 92 -3.45 10.67 -4.65
CA PHE A 92 -2.77 9.61 -3.89
C PHE A 92 -1.63 9.02 -4.71
N ARG A 93 -1.84 8.71 -6.00
CA ARG A 93 -0.78 8.21 -6.89
C ARG A 93 0.38 9.20 -6.99
N LEU A 94 0.09 10.47 -7.23
CA LEU A 94 1.11 11.52 -7.33
C LEU A 94 1.88 11.69 -6.01
N ARG A 95 1.18 11.58 -4.86
CA ARG A 95 1.84 11.62 -3.55
C ARG A 95 2.79 10.42 -3.38
N THR A 96 2.36 9.21 -3.76
CA THR A 96 3.23 8.03 -3.77
C THR A 96 4.45 8.25 -4.65
N ASP A 97 4.28 8.77 -5.87
CA ASP A 97 5.39 9.06 -6.79
C ASP A 97 6.38 10.07 -6.19
N LYS A 98 5.88 11.10 -5.50
CA LYS A 98 6.72 12.07 -4.79
C LYS A 98 7.55 11.41 -3.68
N LEU A 99 6.93 10.55 -2.88
CA LEU A 99 7.63 9.83 -1.80
C LEU A 99 8.63 8.81 -2.36
N MET A 100 8.28 8.12 -3.45
CA MET A 100 9.22 7.26 -4.16
C MET A 100 10.43 8.07 -4.64
N PHE A 101 10.20 9.21 -5.29
CA PHE A 101 11.26 10.12 -5.73
C PHE A 101 12.16 10.58 -4.58
N ASP A 102 11.58 11.02 -3.47
CA ASP A 102 12.35 11.54 -2.33
C ASP A 102 13.14 10.46 -1.59
N SER A 103 12.68 9.21 -1.65
CA SER A 103 13.38 8.06 -1.07
C SER A 103 14.40 7.43 -2.02
N TYR A 104 14.50 7.88 -3.28
CA TYR A 104 15.53 7.45 -4.22
C TYR A 104 16.90 8.05 -3.86
N THR A 105 17.57 7.44 -2.88
CA THR A 105 18.84 7.93 -2.35
C THR A 105 19.86 6.80 -2.27
N SER A 106 21.14 7.15 -2.44
CA SER A 106 22.24 6.19 -2.34
C SER A 106 22.31 5.53 -0.96
N ASP A 107 22.08 6.28 0.11
CA ASP A 107 22.18 5.75 1.47
C ASP A 107 21.06 4.76 1.80
N LEU A 108 19.84 5.03 1.32
CA LEU A 108 18.74 4.09 1.48
C LEU A 108 18.95 2.82 0.63
N TRP A 109 19.59 2.96 -0.53
CA TRP A 109 20.02 1.81 -1.32
C TRP A 109 21.05 0.96 -0.56
N CYS A 110 22.01 1.59 0.12
CA CYS A 110 22.97 0.90 0.99
C CYS A 110 22.24 0.07 2.05
N ALA A 111 21.27 0.67 2.73
CA ALA A 111 20.50 0.01 3.77
C ALA A 111 19.75 -1.21 3.22
N ASN A 112 19.04 -1.07 2.09
CA ASN A 112 18.35 -2.17 1.41
C ASN A 112 19.32 -3.30 1.04
N TYR A 113 20.48 -2.96 0.49
CA TYR A 113 21.49 -3.94 0.10
C TYR A 113 22.02 -4.75 1.30
N ILE A 114 22.27 -4.09 2.43
CA ILE A 114 22.72 -4.75 3.67
C ILE A 114 21.65 -5.69 4.23
N ILE A 115 20.40 -5.22 4.38
CA ILE A 115 19.34 -6.05 4.99
C ILE A 115 18.92 -7.22 4.12
N SER A 116 19.11 -7.12 2.81
CA SER A 116 18.85 -8.21 1.85
C SER A 116 20.07 -9.09 1.62
N ASN A 117 21.22 -8.78 2.23
CA ASN A 117 22.51 -9.43 1.95
C ASN A 117 22.82 -9.52 0.44
N GLY A 118 22.53 -8.45 -0.28
CA GLY A 118 22.73 -8.34 -1.73
C GLY A 118 21.72 -9.10 -2.60
N ALA A 119 20.69 -9.74 -2.02
CA ALA A 119 19.71 -10.50 -2.79
C ALA A 119 18.70 -9.64 -3.58
N ALA A 120 18.68 -8.32 -3.36
CA ALA A 120 17.69 -7.40 -3.92
C ALA A 120 18.20 -6.57 -5.12
N GLU A 121 18.81 -7.22 -6.12
CA GLU A 121 19.41 -6.51 -7.28
C GLU A 121 18.40 -5.66 -8.08
N ASP A 122 17.15 -6.14 -8.25
CA ASP A 122 16.06 -5.41 -8.93
C ASP A 122 15.00 -4.83 -7.93
N GLY A 123 15.24 -4.96 -6.62
CA GLY A 123 14.21 -4.81 -5.59
C GLY A 123 14.09 -3.43 -4.94
N PHE A 124 14.86 -2.42 -5.36
CA PHE A 124 14.90 -1.15 -4.62
C PHE A 124 13.59 -0.35 -4.71
N ASP A 125 12.89 -0.42 -5.84
CA ASP A 125 11.59 0.24 -6.01
C ASP A 125 10.55 -0.39 -5.08
N TYR A 126 10.49 -1.72 -5.07
CA TYR A 126 9.56 -2.45 -4.21
C TYR A 126 9.91 -2.37 -2.73
N PHE A 127 11.19 -2.21 -2.40
CA PHE A 127 11.62 -1.86 -1.04
C PHE A 127 11.10 -0.49 -0.60
N ARG A 128 11.17 0.53 -1.47
CA ARG A 128 10.63 1.86 -1.15
C ARG A 128 9.10 1.85 -1.05
N CYS A 129 8.42 1.09 -1.89
CA CYS A 129 6.99 0.79 -1.73
C CYS A 129 6.68 0.19 -0.36
N TRP A 130 7.45 -0.83 0.04
CA TRP A 130 7.34 -1.44 1.37
C TRP A 130 7.55 -0.40 2.47
N LEU A 131 8.60 0.43 2.37
CA LEU A 131 8.91 1.45 3.37
C LEU A 131 7.78 2.47 3.53
N ILE A 132 7.20 2.95 2.42
CA ILE A 132 6.05 3.86 2.43
C ILE A 132 4.85 3.17 3.10
N SER A 133 4.61 1.88 2.81
CA SER A 133 3.50 1.14 3.40
C SER A 133 3.61 0.96 4.92
N ARG A 134 4.80 1.21 5.51
CA ARG A 134 5.03 1.18 6.97
C ARG A 134 4.59 2.46 7.70
N GLY A 135 4.04 3.43 6.98
CA GLY A 135 3.45 4.64 7.54
C GLY A 135 4.45 5.79 7.74
N LYS A 136 3.92 6.95 8.13
CA LYS A 136 4.62 8.24 8.12
C LYS A 136 5.90 8.24 8.96
N GLU A 137 5.80 7.77 10.20
CA GLU A 137 6.92 7.80 11.14
C GLU A 137 8.07 6.91 10.65
N ALA A 138 7.75 5.69 10.21
CA ALA A 138 8.73 4.76 9.65
C ALA A 138 9.44 5.37 8.44
N TYR A 139 8.67 5.88 7.48
CA TYR A 139 9.19 6.47 6.25
C TYR A 139 10.17 7.62 6.54
N TYR A 140 9.75 8.65 7.29
CA TYR A 140 10.60 9.82 7.52
C TYR A 140 11.79 9.52 8.44
N LYS A 141 11.63 8.64 9.42
CA LYS A 141 12.72 8.24 10.32
C LYS A 141 13.83 7.51 9.54
N VAL A 142 13.46 6.58 8.66
CA VAL A 142 14.40 5.84 7.81
C VAL A 142 15.00 6.75 6.74
N GLN A 143 14.22 7.65 6.16
CA GLN A 143 14.74 8.60 5.18
C GLN A 143 15.79 9.55 5.80
N GLN A 144 15.59 9.98 7.04
CA GLN A 144 16.56 10.80 7.76
C GLN A 144 17.79 10.00 8.21
N ASN A 145 17.59 8.73 8.59
CA ASN A 145 18.63 7.85 9.07
C ASN A 145 18.35 6.40 8.61
N PRO A 146 18.98 5.94 7.51
CA PRO A 146 18.71 4.61 6.96
C PRO A 146 18.97 3.47 7.95
N ASP A 147 19.87 3.67 8.92
CA ASP A 147 20.14 2.72 10.00
C ASP A 147 18.92 2.44 10.90
N ALA A 148 17.96 3.37 10.97
CA ALA A 148 16.70 3.18 11.71
C ALA A 148 15.85 2.03 11.17
N LEU A 149 16.15 1.55 9.96
CA LEU A 149 15.50 0.38 9.37
C LEU A 149 15.65 -0.87 10.25
N VAL A 150 16.67 -0.91 11.13
CA VAL A 150 16.89 -1.99 12.10
C VAL A 150 15.68 -2.26 13.01
N ASP A 151 14.86 -1.23 13.24
CA ASP A 151 13.66 -1.29 14.10
C ASP A 151 12.44 -1.87 13.35
N LEU A 152 12.50 -1.95 12.01
CA LEU A 152 11.39 -2.35 11.15
C LEU A 152 11.56 -3.74 10.54
N VAL A 153 12.77 -4.29 10.60
CA VAL A 153 13.14 -5.56 9.96
C VAL A 153 13.37 -6.67 10.99
N GLU A 154 13.08 -7.90 10.59
CA GLU A 154 13.40 -9.12 11.32
C GLU A 154 14.91 -9.32 11.51
N ASN A 155 15.29 -10.28 12.35
CA ASN A 155 16.68 -10.49 12.75
C ASN A 155 17.53 -11.26 11.73
N GLU A 156 16.95 -11.79 10.66
CA GLU A 156 17.68 -12.45 9.58
C GLU A 156 17.59 -11.63 8.28
N PRO A 157 18.67 -11.58 7.48
CA PRO A 157 18.65 -10.88 6.20
C PRO A 157 17.61 -11.46 5.25
N LYS A 158 16.79 -10.60 4.65
CA LYS A 158 15.85 -10.92 3.58
C LYS A 158 15.52 -9.69 2.76
N ALA A 159 15.03 -9.89 1.54
CA ALA A 159 14.43 -8.80 0.79
C ALA A 159 13.11 -8.37 1.47
N TYR A 160 12.90 -7.07 1.54
CA TYR A 160 11.62 -6.48 1.92
C TYR A 160 11.11 -5.77 0.68
N ASP A 161 10.05 -6.29 0.09
CA ASP A 161 9.43 -5.77 -1.11
C ASP A 161 7.93 -5.65 -0.90
N PHE A 162 7.31 -4.73 -1.63
CA PHE A 162 5.86 -4.65 -1.71
C PHE A 162 5.44 -4.14 -3.08
N GLU A 163 5.59 -4.98 -4.10
CA GLU A 163 5.21 -4.64 -5.48
C GLU A 163 3.72 -4.24 -5.59
N GLY A 164 2.83 -4.96 -4.91
CA GLY A 164 1.38 -4.69 -4.91
C GLY A 164 1.02 -3.24 -4.54
N PHE A 165 1.78 -2.63 -3.62
CA PHE A 165 1.58 -1.23 -3.21
C PHE A 165 1.70 -0.24 -4.39
N TRP A 166 2.52 -0.54 -5.39
CA TRP A 166 2.66 0.30 -6.59
C TRP A 166 1.33 0.45 -7.35
N TYR A 167 0.52 -0.61 -7.31
CA TYR A 167 -0.68 -0.73 -8.14
C TYR A 167 -1.97 -0.30 -7.43
N VAL A 168 -1.99 -0.09 -6.10
CA VAL A 168 -3.24 0.15 -5.34
C VAL A 168 -4.05 1.33 -5.89
N ALA A 169 -3.39 2.44 -6.25
CA ALA A 169 -4.07 3.61 -6.81
C ALA A 169 -4.54 3.38 -8.25
N MET A 170 -3.75 2.64 -9.04
CA MET A 170 -4.09 2.31 -10.42
C MET A 170 -5.31 1.39 -10.48
N ASN A 171 -5.30 0.37 -9.64
CA ASN A 171 -6.39 -0.60 -9.48
C ASN A 171 -7.64 0.11 -8.97
N ALA A 172 -7.54 0.92 -7.92
CA ALA A 172 -8.69 1.66 -7.38
C ALA A 172 -9.30 2.63 -8.41
N PHE A 173 -8.45 3.38 -9.12
CA PHE A 173 -8.93 4.30 -10.17
C PHE A 173 -9.63 3.54 -11.29
N LYS A 174 -9.05 2.43 -11.75
CA LYS A 174 -9.62 1.58 -12.78
C LYS A 174 -10.94 0.95 -12.35
N ASN A 175 -11.04 0.47 -11.11
CA ASN A 175 -12.27 -0.11 -10.58
C ASN A 175 -13.37 0.95 -10.44
N ALA A 176 -13.03 2.16 -9.98
CA ALA A 176 -13.99 3.25 -9.80
C ALA A 176 -14.47 3.91 -11.11
N THR A 177 -13.63 3.93 -12.15
CA THR A 177 -13.88 4.73 -13.37
C THR A 177 -13.92 3.92 -14.67
N ASN A 178 -13.47 2.67 -14.63
CA ASN A 178 -13.22 1.81 -15.80
C ASN A 178 -12.21 2.41 -16.80
N GLN A 179 -11.25 3.21 -16.31
CA GLN A 179 -10.21 3.88 -17.11
C GLN A 179 -8.82 3.74 -16.50
N GLU A 180 -7.79 3.98 -17.30
CA GLU A 180 -6.39 3.92 -16.85
C GLU A 180 -5.95 5.28 -16.28
N ILE A 181 -5.39 5.28 -15.07
CA ILE A 181 -5.04 6.50 -14.32
C ILE A 181 -4.00 7.37 -15.05
N HIS A 182 -3.13 6.77 -15.88
CA HIS A 182 -2.07 7.48 -16.59
C HIS A 182 -2.58 8.61 -17.49
N ALA A 183 -3.80 8.49 -18.03
CA ALA A 183 -4.41 9.54 -18.84
C ALA A 183 -4.81 10.79 -18.03
N TYR A 184 -4.75 10.71 -16.70
CA TYR A 184 -5.19 11.73 -15.76
C TYR A 184 -4.04 12.31 -14.91
N LEU A 185 -2.80 11.89 -15.19
CA LEU A 185 -1.59 12.40 -14.55
C LEU A 185 -0.97 13.47 -15.45
N ASP A 186 -0.82 14.68 -14.93
CA ASP A 186 -0.18 15.80 -15.63
C ASP A 186 1.35 15.70 -15.52
N TYR A 187 1.94 14.79 -16.30
CA TYR A 187 3.39 14.60 -16.37
C TYR A 187 4.15 15.80 -16.96
N GLU A 188 3.45 16.74 -17.60
CA GLU A 188 4.08 17.98 -18.06
C GLU A 188 4.48 18.86 -16.87
N ASN A 189 3.64 18.96 -15.84
CA ASN A 189 3.90 19.79 -14.66
C ASN A 189 4.38 18.99 -13.44
N PHE A 190 4.10 17.70 -13.36
CA PHE A 190 4.58 16.83 -12.29
C PHE A 190 5.85 16.08 -12.72
N LYS A 191 6.99 16.40 -12.10
CA LYS A 191 8.32 15.87 -12.48
C LYS A 191 8.92 14.86 -11.52
N THR A 192 8.32 14.65 -10.36
CA THR A 192 8.85 13.70 -9.37
C THR A 192 8.29 12.32 -9.63
N THR A 193 8.73 11.71 -10.72
CA THR A 193 8.33 10.37 -11.19
C THR A 193 9.56 9.49 -11.35
N ASP A 194 9.32 8.19 -11.54
CA ASP A 194 10.33 7.17 -11.84
C ASP A 194 11.16 7.47 -13.10
N GLU A 195 10.55 8.05 -14.13
CA GLU A 195 11.26 8.50 -15.34
C GLU A 195 12.27 9.63 -15.10
N ASN A 196 12.17 10.32 -13.96
CA ASN A 196 12.94 11.53 -13.67
C ASN A 196 13.88 11.37 -12.47
N TYR A 197 14.07 10.15 -11.96
CA TYR A 197 14.99 9.92 -10.85
C TYR A 197 16.38 10.51 -11.13
N PRO A 198 17.01 11.18 -10.14
CA PRO A 198 18.35 11.72 -10.31
C PRO A 198 19.36 10.59 -10.46
N LEU A 199 20.46 10.85 -11.19
CA LEU A 199 21.61 9.95 -11.17
C LEU A 199 22.21 9.94 -9.76
N LEU A 200 22.25 8.77 -9.14
CA LEU A 200 22.82 8.61 -7.81
C LEU A 200 24.35 8.57 -7.87
N GLU A 201 24.97 9.39 -7.01
CA GLU A 201 26.38 9.26 -6.67
C GLU A 201 26.50 8.38 -5.42
N PHE A 202 27.26 7.29 -5.53
CA PHE A 202 27.41 6.33 -4.44
C PHE A 202 28.63 6.66 -3.58
N SER A 203 28.41 6.85 -2.29
CA SER A 203 29.48 7.04 -1.28
C SER A 203 30.01 5.69 -0.74
N TRP A 204 29.40 4.58 -1.15
CA TRP A 204 29.70 3.22 -0.73
C TRP A 204 29.87 2.27 -1.92
N ASN A 205 30.56 1.15 -1.68
CA ASN A 205 30.94 0.16 -2.67
C ASN A 205 30.86 -1.24 -2.06
N VAL A 206 30.24 -2.17 -2.79
CA VAL A 206 30.10 -3.59 -2.38
C VAL A 206 31.46 -4.29 -2.29
N ASP A 207 32.42 -3.92 -3.14
CA ASP A 207 33.78 -4.45 -3.15
C ASP A 207 34.65 -3.88 -2.01
N GLU A 208 34.18 -2.81 -1.34
CA GLU A 208 34.82 -2.18 -0.18
C GLU A 208 33.81 -2.08 0.97
N PRO A 209 33.42 -3.19 1.64
CA PRO A 209 32.31 -3.22 2.60
C PRO A 209 32.44 -2.24 3.77
N GLU A 210 33.65 -1.83 4.16
CA GLU A 210 33.84 -0.80 5.20
C GLU A 210 33.23 0.55 4.82
N THR A 211 32.99 0.81 3.54
CA THR A 211 32.28 2.01 3.07
C THR A 211 30.77 1.93 3.38
N MET A 212 30.16 0.75 3.27
CA MET A 212 28.77 0.51 3.67
C MET A 212 28.60 0.63 5.19
N GLU A 213 29.59 0.19 5.98
CA GLU A 213 29.58 0.39 7.43
C GLU A 213 29.57 1.87 7.82
N LYS A 214 30.19 2.76 7.02
CA LYS A 214 30.15 4.20 7.30
C LYS A 214 28.77 4.81 7.06
N VAL A 215 28.01 4.26 6.10
CA VAL A 215 26.67 4.73 5.75
C VAL A 215 25.63 4.18 6.73
N CYS A 216 25.66 2.86 6.98
CA CYS A 216 24.71 2.16 7.84
C CYS A 216 25.41 1.30 8.90
N PRO A 217 26.09 1.90 9.90
CA PRO A 217 26.90 1.17 10.87
C PRO A 217 26.13 0.16 11.73
N VAL A 218 24.87 0.43 12.05
CA VAL A 218 24.03 -0.48 12.87
C VAL A 218 23.56 -1.66 12.04
N LEU A 219 23.01 -1.41 10.85
CA LEU A 219 22.57 -2.48 9.94
C LEU A 219 23.74 -3.36 9.53
N PHE A 220 24.87 -2.74 9.19
CA PHE A 220 26.07 -3.47 8.76
C PHE A 220 26.52 -4.46 9.83
N LYS A 221 26.67 -4.01 11.08
CA LYS A 221 27.07 -4.89 12.19
C LYS A 221 26.08 -6.02 12.47
N LYS A 222 24.79 -5.80 12.22
CA LYS A 222 23.73 -6.77 12.49
C LYS A 222 23.61 -7.82 11.38
N PHE A 223 23.63 -7.38 10.12
CA PHE A 223 23.23 -8.20 8.98
C PHE A 223 24.37 -8.58 8.05
N TRP A 224 25.46 -7.80 8.00
CA TRP A 224 26.57 -8.07 7.10
C TRP A 224 27.45 -9.20 7.65
N LYS A 225 27.20 -10.43 7.17
CA LYS A 225 27.97 -11.63 7.52
C LYS A 225 28.89 -11.97 6.34
N LYS A 226 30.21 -11.96 6.57
CA LYS A 226 31.23 -12.38 5.59
C LYS A 226 31.08 -13.82 5.16
#